data_AF-A0A3B0QXK0-F1
#
_entry.id   AF-A0A3B0QXK0-F1
#
_cell.length_a   1.000
_cell.length_b   1.000
_cell.length_c   1.000
_cell.angle_alpha   90.00
_cell.angle_beta   90.00
_cell.angle_gamma   90.00
#
_symmetry.space_group_name_H-M   'P 1'
#
loop_
_entity.id
_entity.type
_entity.pdbx_description
1 polymer ?
#
loop_
_entity_poly.entity_id
_entity_poly.type
_entity_poly.pdbx_seq_one_letter_code
_entity_poly.pdbx_strand_id
1 'polypeptide(L)'
;MKKIKLLVALFFIGCMVTFAQQKKFITYKVVKGETIQSISKALSITPYDLLKLNPDVEDNVNTGDIIIIPNKEYNPEKDIENSDLSIIGDKDIIVDNFIYHEVLKKETIYSLLKKF
;
A
#
# COMPACT_ATOMS: atom_id res chain seq x y z
N MET A 1 41.89 9.94 -1.27
CA MET A 1 40.98 10.35 -0.17
C MET A 1 39.67 11.02 -0.63
N LYS A 2 39.68 11.91 -1.64
CA LYS A 2 38.45 12.59 -2.12
C LYS A 2 37.36 11.64 -2.64
N LYS A 3 37.74 10.58 -3.39
CA LYS A 3 36.81 9.57 -3.91
C LYS A 3 36.16 8.70 -2.82
N ILE A 4 36.90 8.43 -1.73
CA ILE A 4 36.40 7.68 -0.57
C ILE A 4 35.41 8.54 0.23
N LYS A 5 35.71 9.83 0.43
CA LYS A 5 34.77 10.78 1.05
C LYS A 5 33.48 10.94 0.24
N LEU A 6 33.57 10.93 -1.10
CA LEU A 6 32.41 10.94 -1.99
C LEU A 6 31.56 9.66 -1.85
N LEU A 7 32.20 8.50 -1.78
CA LEU A 7 31.52 7.20 -1.66
C LEU A 7 30.82 7.07 -0.30
N VAL A 8 31.45 7.55 0.78
CA VAL A 8 30.84 7.61 2.11
C VAL A 8 29.64 8.57 2.14
N ALA A 9 29.74 9.73 1.49
CA ALA A 9 28.62 10.67 1.41
C ALA A 9 27.42 10.09 0.62
N LEU A 10 27.68 9.35 -0.47
CA LEU A 10 26.64 8.68 -1.25
C LEU A 10 25.93 7.58 -0.45
N PHE A 11 26.66 6.87 0.42
CA PHE A 11 26.11 5.85 1.31
C PHE A 11 25.21 6.45 2.39
N PHE A 12 25.59 7.60 2.97
CA PHE A 12 24.76 8.31 3.94
C PHE A 12 23.43 8.83 3.35
N ILE A 13 23.43 9.26 2.08
CA ILE A 13 22.21 9.69 1.38
C ILE A 13 21.29 8.50 1.08
N GLY A 14 21.85 7.35 0.70
CA GLY A 14 21.06 6.13 0.43
C GLY A 14 20.35 5.55 1.67
N CYS A 15 20.93 5.68 2.86
CA CYS A 15 20.30 5.19 4.09
C CYS A 15 19.03 5.98 4.49
N MET A 16 18.97 7.29 4.25
CA MET A 16 17.80 8.10 4.64
C MET A 16 16.52 7.72 3.88
N VAL A 17 16.66 7.24 2.63
CA VAL A 17 15.50 6.92 1.77
C VAL A 17 14.72 5.70 2.28
N THR A 18 15.38 4.81 3.03
CA THR A 18 14.75 3.56 3.52
C THR A 18 13.77 3.75 4.67
N PHE A 19 13.85 4.87 5.40
CA PHE A 19 12.99 5.15 6.56
C PHE A 19 11.71 5.93 6.22
N ALA A 20 11.56 6.39 4.98
CA ALA A 20 10.45 7.26 4.56
C ALA A 20 9.22 6.51 3.99
N GLN A 21 9.26 5.18 3.90
CA GLN A 21 8.14 4.39 3.36
C GLN A 21 7.04 4.21 4.41
N GLN A 22 5.88 4.82 4.16
CA GLN A 22 4.69 4.63 5.00
C GLN A 22 4.11 3.23 4.76
N LYS A 23 3.95 2.44 5.82
CA LYS A 23 3.35 1.11 5.72
C LYS A 23 1.83 1.20 5.51
N LYS A 24 1.29 0.43 4.57
CA LYS A 24 -0.15 0.31 4.30
C LYS A 24 -0.95 -0.23 5.49
N PHE A 25 -0.33 -1.12 6.27
CA PHE A 25 -0.92 -1.71 7.47
C PHE A 25 -0.02 -1.46 8.68
N ILE A 26 -0.66 -1.28 9.83
CA ILE A 26 0.03 -1.15 11.12
C ILE A 26 -0.48 -2.20 12.08
N THR A 27 0.34 -2.43 13.10
CA THR A 27 0.06 -3.37 14.17
C THR A 27 -0.66 -2.66 15.31
N TYR A 28 -1.72 -3.27 15.83
CA TYR A 28 -2.50 -2.77 16.94
C TYR A 28 -2.51 -3.81 18.07
N LYS A 29 -2.22 -3.35 19.29
CA LYS A 29 -2.26 -4.21 20.48
C LYS A 29 -3.59 -4.03 21.19
N VAL A 30 -4.34 -5.12 21.34
CA VAL A 30 -5.65 -5.14 21.96
C VAL A 30 -5.55 -4.80 23.45
N VAL A 31 -6.34 -3.81 23.89
CA VAL A 31 -6.42 -3.37 25.28
C VAL A 31 -7.48 -4.19 26.02
N LYS A 32 -7.35 -4.29 27.35
CA LYS A 32 -8.28 -5.05 28.18
C LYS A 32 -9.71 -4.53 28.03
N GLY A 33 -10.63 -5.43 27.72
CA GLY A 33 -12.06 -5.14 27.60
C GLY A 33 -12.50 -4.68 26.21
N GLU A 34 -11.59 -4.64 25.24
CA GLU A 34 -11.96 -4.39 23.84
C GLU A 34 -12.53 -5.65 23.17
N THR A 35 -13.38 -5.42 22.19
CA THR A 35 -13.98 -6.42 21.30
C THR A 35 -13.76 -5.99 19.86
N ILE A 36 -13.93 -6.90 18.90
CA ILE A 36 -13.91 -6.56 17.47
C ILE A 36 -14.84 -5.38 17.16
N GLN A 37 -16.03 -5.35 17.78
CA GLN A 37 -17.02 -4.28 17.58
C GLN A 37 -16.57 -2.93 18.13
N SER A 38 -15.95 -2.90 19.32
CA SER A 38 -15.47 -1.64 19.90
C SER A 38 -14.26 -1.11 19.13
N ILE A 39 -13.34 -1.99 18.72
CA ILE A 39 -12.15 -1.65 17.94
C ILE A 39 -12.56 -1.13 16.57
N SER A 40 -13.47 -1.83 15.88
CA SER A 40 -13.93 -1.42 14.55
C SER A 40 -14.62 -0.06 14.60
N LYS A 41 -15.43 0.21 15.62
CA LYS A 41 -16.07 1.51 15.84
C LYS A 41 -15.07 2.62 16.13
N ALA A 42 -14.07 2.37 16.98
CA ALA A 42 -13.02 3.35 17.29
C ALA A 42 -12.17 3.71 16.07
N LEU A 43 -11.93 2.73 15.20
CA LEU A 43 -11.14 2.90 13.98
C LEU A 43 -11.98 3.34 12.77
N SER A 44 -13.30 3.42 12.89
CA SER A 44 -14.24 3.70 11.79
C SER A 44 -14.10 2.74 10.61
N ILE A 45 -13.89 1.45 10.91
CA ILE A 45 -13.84 0.35 9.93
C ILE A 45 -14.98 -0.62 10.20
N THR A 46 -15.37 -1.39 9.20
CA THR A 46 -16.39 -2.43 9.43
C THR A 46 -15.78 -3.61 10.20
N PRO A 47 -16.55 -4.31 11.07
CA PRO A 47 -16.09 -5.55 11.68
C PRO A 47 -15.64 -6.58 10.65
N TYR A 48 -16.34 -6.64 9.52
CA TYR A 48 -16.02 -7.53 8.40
C TYR A 48 -14.63 -7.25 7.83
N ASP A 49 -14.28 -5.98 7.57
CA ASP A 49 -12.96 -5.63 7.04
C ASP A 49 -11.84 -5.93 8.05
N LEU A 50 -12.12 -5.75 9.35
CA LEU A 50 -11.17 -6.07 10.41
C LEU A 50 -10.91 -7.59 10.51
N LEU A 51 -11.97 -8.41 10.44
CA LEU A 51 -11.86 -9.87 10.42
C LEU A 51 -11.21 -10.39 9.15
N LYS A 52 -11.48 -9.76 8.00
CA LYS A 52 -10.83 -10.11 6.72
C LYS A 52 -9.31 -9.91 6.78
N LEU A 53 -8.83 -8.90 7.50
CA LEU A 53 -7.40 -8.69 7.73
C LEU A 53 -6.82 -9.64 8.79
N ASN A 54 -7.65 -10.21 9.66
CA ASN A 54 -7.25 -11.04 10.79
C ASN A 54 -8.09 -12.33 10.84
N PRO A 55 -7.94 -13.24 9.86
CA PRO A 55 -8.76 -14.46 9.78
C PRO A 55 -8.55 -15.41 10.96
N ASP A 56 -7.41 -15.33 11.64
CA ASP A 56 -7.07 -16.14 12.82
C ASP A 56 -7.89 -15.74 14.06
N VAL A 57 -8.49 -14.56 14.03
CA VAL A 57 -9.29 -13.99 15.12
C VAL A 57 -10.75 -14.31 14.80
N GLU A 58 -11.13 -15.58 14.94
CA GLU A 58 -12.40 -16.13 14.43
C GLU A 58 -13.65 -15.34 14.84
N ASP A 59 -13.64 -14.64 15.98
CA ASP A 59 -14.67 -13.65 16.38
C ASP A 59 -14.33 -12.95 17.72
N ASN A 60 -13.35 -13.48 18.47
CA ASN A 60 -12.93 -12.95 19.77
C ASN A 60 -11.47 -12.52 19.75
N VAL A 61 -11.21 -11.35 20.33
CA VAL A 61 -9.86 -10.86 20.61
C VAL A 61 -9.56 -10.98 22.09
N ASN A 62 -8.37 -11.42 22.44
CA ASN A 62 -7.89 -11.45 23.82
C ASN A 62 -7.06 -10.22 24.12
N THR A 63 -6.98 -9.90 25.42
CA THR A 63 -6.14 -8.80 25.89
C THR A 63 -4.67 -9.09 25.58
N GLY A 64 -4.00 -8.15 24.92
CA GLY A 64 -2.61 -8.28 24.55
C GLY A 64 -2.37 -8.90 23.18
N ASP A 65 -3.43 -9.34 22.50
CA ASP A 65 -3.32 -9.82 21.12
C ASP A 65 -2.84 -8.71 20.19
N ILE A 66 -2.16 -9.14 19.14
CA ILE A 66 -1.55 -8.26 18.15
C ILE A 66 -2.30 -8.47 16.84
N ILE A 67 -3.11 -7.48 16.46
CA ILE A 67 -3.93 -7.51 15.25
C ILE A 67 -3.41 -6.51 14.22
N ILE A 68 -3.72 -6.77 12.96
CA ILE A 68 -3.35 -5.91 11.83
C ILE A 68 -4.52 -5.00 11.51
N ILE A 69 -4.25 -3.70 11.38
CA ILE A 69 -5.26 -2.68 11.03
C ILE A 69 -4.76 -1.82 9.87
N PRO A 70 -5.67 -1.24 9.06
CA PRO A 70 -5.28 -0.30 8.01
C PRO A 70 -4.65 0.95 8.60
N ASN A 71 -3.59 1.44 7.96
CA ASN A 71 -2.95 2.69 8.35
C ASN A 71 -3.75 3.87 7.78
N LYS A 72 -4.29 4.73 8.65
CA LYS A 72 -5.03 5.94 8.23
C LYS A 72 -4.12 6.99 7.58
N GLU A 73 -2.83 6.94 7.85
CA GLU A 73 -1.84 7.88 7.29
C GLU A 73 -1.22 7.39 5.98
N TYR A 74 -1.58 6.19 5.53
CA TYR A 74 -1.14 5.67 4.24
C TYR A 74 -1.90 6.39 3.12
N ASN A 75 -1.18 7.18 2.34
CA ASN A 75 -1.72 7.78 1.12
C ASN A 75 -1.41 6.87 -0.09
N PRO A 76 -2.40 6.16 -0.66
CA PRO A 76 -2.18 5.33 -1.85
C PRO A 76 -1.77 6.15 -3.08
N GLU A 77 -2.06 7.46 -3.12
CA GLU A 77 -1.68 8.33 -4.24
C GLU A 77 -0.17 8.54 -4.36
N LYS A 78 0.59 8.39 -3.26
CA LYS A 78 2.07 8.42 -3.31
C LYS A 78 2.69 7.20 -3.99
N ASP A 79 1.98 6.08 -4.00
CA ASP A 79 2.41 4.90 -4.76
C ASP A 79 2.06 5.05 -6.26
N ILE A 80 1.08 5.91 -6.58
CA ILE A 80 0.60 6.21 -7.94
C ILE A 80 1.44 7.32 -8.62
N GLU A 81 2.24 8.11 -7.88
CA GLU A 81 3.18 9.09 -8.45
C GLU A 81 4.27 8.47 -9.36
N ASN A 82 4.32 7.14 -9.49
CA ASN A 82 5.16 6.40 -10.44
C ASN A 82 4.39 5.77 -11.62
N SER A 83 3.07 5.97 -11.77
CA SER A 83 2.41 5.61 -13.02
C SER A 83 2.83 6.63 -14.07
N ASP A 84 3.84 6.26 -14.86
CA ASP A 84 4.31 7.05 -15.97
C ASP A 84 3.14 7.29 -16.95
N LEU A 85 2.48 8.45 -16.83
CA LEU A 85 1.35 8.83 -17.66
C LEU A 85 1.74 8.93 -19.15
N SER A 86 3.04 8.88 -19.48
CA SER A 86 3.52 8.79 -20.86
C SER A 86 3.21 7.44 -21.54
N ILE A 87 2.82 6.41 -20.76
CA ILE A 87 2.41 5.10 -21.26
C ILE A 87 0.95 5.12 -21.78
N ILE A 88 0.15 6.09 -21.34
CA ILE A 88 -1.27 6.23 -21.67
C ILE A 88 -1.40 6.76 -23.10
N GLY A 89 -2.06 6.00 -23.97
CA GLY A 89 -2.33 6.43 -25.34
C GLY A 89 -3.46 7.47 -25.40
N ASP A 90 -3.47 8.28 -26.46
CA ASP A 90 -4.47 9.35 -26.67
C ASP A 90 -5.94 8.90 -26.61
N LYS A 91 -6.20 7.60 -26.75
CA LYS A 91 -7.55 6.99 -26.74
C LYS A 91 -7.89 6.28 -25.43
N ASP A 92 -6.95 6.18 -24.51
CA ASP A 92 -7.14 5.44 -23.26
C ASP A 92 -7.91 6.31 -22.26
N ILE A 93 -8.82 5.70 -21.49
CA ILE A 93 -9.58 6.40 -20.45
C ILE A 93 -9.20 5.89 -19.07
N ILE A 94 -9.16 6.80 -18.09
CA ILE A 94 -8.89 6.47 -16.68
C ILE A 94 -10.21 6.56 -15.92
N VAL A 95 -10.64 5.45 -15.32
CA VAL A 95 -11.83 5.40 -14.45
C VAL A 95 -11.46 4.61 -13.20
N ASP A 96 -11.72 5.18 -12.02
CA ASP A 96 -11.44 4.55 -10.72
C ASP A 96 -10.03 3.98 -10.59
N ASN A 97 -9.04 4.71 -11.13
CA ASN A 97 -7.63 4.31 -11.11
C ASN A 97 -7.29 3.09 -11.99
N PHE A 98 -8.16 2.71 -12.93
CA PHE A 98 -7.92 1.72 -13.97
C PHE A 98 -7.76 2.39 -15.34
N ILE A 99 -6.80 1.92 -16.13
CA ILE A 99 -6.63 2.31 -17.54
C ILE A 99 -7.47 1.37 -18.40
N TYR A 100 -8.39 1.94 -19.17
CA TYR A 100 -9.17 1.22 -20.17
C TYR A 100 -8.58 1.52 -21.55
N HIS A 101 -8.04 0.47 -22.18
CA HIS A 101 -7.43 0.52 -23.49
C HIS A 101 -8.26 -0.28 -24.50
N GLU A 102 -8.63 0.35 -25.61
CA GLU A 102 -9.26 -0.36 -26.73
C GLU A 102 -8.20 -1.13 -27.53
N VAL A 103 -8.28 -2.46 -27.50
CA VAL A 103 -7.31 -3.34 -28.17
C VAL A 103 -7.37 -3.18 -29.69
N LEU A 104 -6.26 -2.77 -30.29
CA LEU A 104 -6.09 -2.57 -31.72
C LEU A 104 -5.66 -3.86 -32.43
N LYS A 105 -5.84 -3.87 -33.76
CA LYS A 105 -5.39 -5.00 -34.60
C LYS A 105 -3.88 -5.21 -34.45
N LYS A 106 -3.48 -6.48 -34.27
CA LYS A 106 -2.09 -6.96 -34.07
C LYS A 106 -1.51 -6.75 -32.67
N GLU A 107 -2.28 -6.21 -31.72
CA GLU A 107 -1.88 -6.26 -30.33
C GLU A 107 -2.12 -7.66 -29.75
N THR A 108 -1.26 -8.03 -28.80
CA THR A 108 -1.29 -9.31 -28.09
C THR A 108 -1.25 -9.05 -26.59
N ILE A 109 -1.70 -10.02 -25.79
CA ILE A 109 -1.58 -9.93 -24.32
C ILE A 109 -0.13 -9.63 -23.91
N TYR A 110 0.85 -10.26 -24.58
CA TYR A 110 2.27 -10.03 -24.32
C TYR A 110 2.71 -8.58 -24.63
N SER A 111 2.31 -8.02 -25.77
CA SER A 111 2.68 -6.65 -26.12
C SER A 111 2.00 -5.62 -25.21
N LEU A 112 0.80 -5.91 -24.72
CA LEU A 112 0.07 -5.05 -23.78
C LEU A 112 0.72 -5.07 -22.37
N LEU A 113 1.10 -6.24 -21.86
CA LEU A 113 1.83 -6.39 -20.59
C LEU A 113 3.23 -5.77 -20.59
N LYS A 114 3.83 -5.60 -21.77
CA LYS A 114 5.12 -4.92 -21.90
C LYS A 114 4.95 -3.41 -21.95
N LYS A 115 3.78 -2.93 -22.40
CA LYS A 115 3.45 -1.52 -22.54
C LYS A 115 3.00 -0.94 -21.20
N PHE A 116 2.04 -1.59 -20.53
CA PHE A 116 1.47 -1.21 -19.23
C PHE A 116 2.09 -2.01 -18.09
#